data_AF-A0A2U0S754-F1
#
_entry.id   AF-A0A2U0S754-F1
#
_cell.length_a   1.000
_cell.length_b   1.000
_cell.length_c   1.000
_cell.angle_alpha   90.00
_cell.angle_beta   90.00
_cell.angle_gamma   90.00
#
_symmetry.space_group_name_H-M   'P 1'
#
loop_
_entity.id
_entity.type
_entity.pdbx_description
1 polymer ?
#
loop_
_entity_poly.entity_id
_entity_poly.type
_entity_poly.pdbx_seq_one_letter_code
_entity_poly.pdbx_strand_id
1 'polypeptide(L)' 'MSHQIIQVSKITSNRQVTIPKEIMKRLKLKGGDKIVWIEQNNNIIIKKGKIITEN' A
#
# COMPACT_ATOMS: atom_id res chain seq x y z
N MET A 1 7.91 -7.94 17.37
CA MET A 1 8.08 -7.91 15.90
C MET A 1 8.91 -6.70 15.53
N SER A 2 9.99 -6.85 14.77
CA SER A 2 10.78 -5.72 14.28
C SER A 2 10.08 -5.10 13.07
N HIS A 3 9.83 -3.79 13.12
CA HIS A 3 9.36 -3.03 11.97
C HIS A 3 10.58 -2.49 11.22
N GLN A 4 10.66 -2.76 9.92
CA GLN A 4 11.65 -2.13 9.05
C GLN A 4 11.00 -0.96 8.32
N ILE A 5 11.54 0.25 8.52
CA ILE A 5 11.15 1.42 7.73
C ILE A 5 11.85 1.31 6.36
N ILE A 6 11.07 1.14 5.29
CA ILE A 6 11.63 1.09 3.92
C ILE A 6 11.81 2.51 3.37
N GLN A 7 10.80 3.36 3.52
CA GLN A 7 10.86 4.76 3.08
C GLN A 7 9.82 5.61 3.80
N VAL A 8 10.13 6.89 4.00
CA VAL A 8 9.19 7.95 4.37
C VAL A 8 8.83 8.75 3.12
N SER A 9 7.54 8.87 2.83
CA SER A 9 7.01 9.64 1.70
C SER A 9 6.20 10.83 2.19
N LYS A 10 6.23 11.93 1.44
CA LYS A 10 5.34 13.09 1.68
C LYS A 10 4.00 12.87 0.98
N ILE A 11 2.95 13.38 1.59
CA ILE A 11 1.63 13.50 0.96
C ILE A 11 1.67 14.70 0.01
N THR A 12 1.22 14.52 -1.22
CA THR A 12 1.11 15.61 -2.19
C THR A 12 -0.12 16.47 -1.92
N SER A 13 -0.21 17.66 -2.54
CA SER A 13 -1.39 18.52 -2.47
C SER A 13 -2.68 17.83 -2.89
N ASN A 14 -2.59 16.81 -3.74
CA ASN A 14 -3.74 16.04 -4.23
C ASN A 14 -4.10 14.85 -3.33
N ARG A 15 -3.61 14.82 -2.08
CA ARG A 15 -3.81 13.70 -1.12
C ARG A 15 -3.29 12.36 -1.64
N GLN A 16 -2.25 12.40 -2.48
CA GLN A 16 -1.62 11.20 -3.04
C GLN A 16 -0.31 10.91 -2.31
N VAL A 17 0.03 9.64 -2.22
CA VAL A 17 1.38 9.18 -1.85
C VAL A 17 1.91 8.34 -3.00
N THR A 18 3.13 8.65 -3.44
CA THR A 18 3.80 7.84 -4.45
C THR A 18 4.28 6.55 -3.83
N ILE A 19 3.88 5.40 -4.40
CA ILE A 19 4.40 4.09 -4.01
C ILE A 19 5.86 4.00 -4.51
N PRO A 20 6.85 3.81 -3.62
CA PRO A 20 8.25 3.72 -4.03
C PRO A 20 8.51 2.60 -5.04
N LYS A 21 9.47 2.82 -5.94
CA LYS A 21 9.87 1.82 -6.95
C LYS A 21 10.19 0.45 -6.35
N GLU A 22 10.82 0.43 -5.17
CA GLU A 22 11.14 -0.80 -4.48
C GLU A 22 9.89 -1.56 -3.99
N ILE A 23 8.91 -0.85 -3.44
CA ILE A 23 7.64 -1.44 -3.00
C ILE A 23 6.83 -1.96 -4.19
N MET A 24 6.81 -1.22 -5.30
CA MET A 24 6.19 -1.67 -6.56
C MET A 24 6.77 -3.01 -7.01
N LYS A 25 8.10 -3.17 -6.97
CA LYS A 25 8.79 -4.43 -7.33
C LYS A 25 8.45 -5.55 -6.34
N ARG A 26 8.59 -5.30 -5.03
CA ARG A 26 8.35 -6.30 -3.98
C ARG A 26 6.91 -6.84 -4.01
N LEU A 27 5.93 -5.96 -4.23
CA LEU A 27 4.51 -6.31 -4.28
C LEU A 27 4.01 -6.66 -5.70
N LYS A 28 4.89 -6.60 -6.71
CA LYS A 28 4.57 -6.82 -8.14
C LYS A 28 3.33 -6.03 -8.55
N LEU A 29 3.34 -4.73 -8.24
CA LEU A 29 2.25 -3.80 -8.56
C LEU A 29 2.46 -3.19 -9.95
N LYS A 30 1.35 -2.86 -10.61
CA LYS A 30 1.33 -2.14 -11.89
C LYS A 30 0.20 -1.10 -11.90
N GLY A 31 0.21 -0.20 -12.88
CA GLY A 31 -0.88 0.74 -13.09
C GLY A 31 -2.21 0.01 -13.24
N GLY A 32 -3.22 0.45 -12.49
CA GLY A 32 -4.55 -0.19 -12.43
C GLY A 32 -4.71 -1.27 -11.35
N ASP A 33 -3.64 -1.73 -10.69
CA ASP A 33 -3.78 -2.61 -9.54
C ASP A 33 -4.48 -1.86 -8.38
N LYS A 34 -5.39 -2.56 -7.70
CA LYS A 34 -6.12 -2.02 -6.55
C LYS A 34 -5.31 -2.22 -5.26
N ILE A 35 -5.53 -1.32 -4.32
CA ILE A 35 -4.94 -1.34 -2.97
C ILE A 35 -6.09 -1.30 -1.96
N VAL A 36 -5.95 -2.02 -0.86
CA VAL A 36 -6.92 -2.05 0.24
C VAL A 36 -6.30 -1.40 1.47
N TRP A 37 -7.11 -0.58 2.14
CA TRP A 37 -6.80 0.06 3.41
C TRP A 37 -7.51 -0.72 4.52
N ILE A 38 -6.76 -1.18 5.52
CA ILE A 38 -7.27 -2.01 6.60
C ILE A 38 -6.89 -1.32 7.91
N GLU A 39 -7.89 -1.04 8.75
CA GLU A 39 -7.65 -0.58 10.12
C GLU A 39 -7.48 -1.78 11.04
N GLN A 40 -6.36 -1.85 11.75
CA GLN A 40 -6.07 -2.92 12.71
C GLN A 40 -5.23 -2.36 13.86
N ASN A 41 -5.70 -2.55 15.11
CA ASN A 41 -5.00 -2.12 16.32
C ASN A 41 -4.54 -0.64 16.26
N ASN A 42 -5.44 0.25 15.86
CA ASN A 42 -5.17 1.70 15.70
C ASN A 42 -4.08 2.03 14.67
N ASN A 43 -3.74 1.09 13.78
CA ASN A 43 -2.83 1.29 12.66
C ASN A 43 -3.59 1.14 11.34
N ILE A 44 -3.21 1.92 10.33
CA ILE A 44 -3.67 1.74 8.96
C ILE A 44 -2.65 0.89 8.20
N ILE A 45 -3.08 -0.29 7.78
CA ILE A 45 -2.29 -1.24 6.99
C ILE A 45 -2.75 -1.16 5.53
N ILE A 46 -1.79 -1.03 4.63
CA ILE A 46 -2.02 -1.00 3.19
C ILE A 46 -1.63 -2.36 2.60
N LYS A 47 -2.52 -2.99 1.83
CA LYS A 47 -2.25 -4.28 1.16
C LYS A 47 -2.61 -4.24 -0.31
N LYS A 48 -1.96 -5.10 -1.12
CA LYS A 48 -2.40 -5.36 -2.50
C LYS A 48 -3.83 -5.88 -2.47
N GLY A 49 -4.73 -5.20 -3.17
CA GLY A 49 -6.12 -5.63 -3.31
C GLY A 49 -6.21 -6.78 -4.31
N LYS A 50 -6.83 -7.88 -3.89
CA LYS A 50 -7.43 -8.84 -4.80
C LYS A 50 -8.94 -8.58 -4.78
N ILE A 51 -9.56 -8.60 -5.96
CA ILE A 51 -11.02 -8.71 -6.01
C ILE A 51 -11.32 -10.11 -5.50
N ILE A 52 -11.87 -10.21 -4.30
CA ILE A 52 -12.48 -11.45 -3.83
C ILE A 52 -13.90 -11.39 -4.40
N THR A 53 -14.12 -12.01 -5.55
CA THR A 53 -15.49 -12.29 -5.97
C THR A 53 -15.90 -13.50 -5.13
N GLU A 54 -16.76 -13.29 -4.12
CA GLU A 54 -17.48 -14.39 -3.51
C GLU A 54 -18.37 -15.00 -4.61
N ASN A 55 -18.15 -16.28 -4.90
CA ASN A 55 -19.08 -17.12 -5.66
C ASN A 55 -19.95 -17.87 -4.64
#